data_AF-A0A8T4TAM0-F1
#
_entry.id   AF-A0A8T4TAM0-F1
#
_cell.length_a   1.000
_cell.length_b   1.000
_cell.length_c   1.000
_cell.angle_alpha   90.00
_cell.angle_beta   90.00
_cell.angle_gamma   90.00
#
_symmetry.space_group_name_H-M   'P 1'
#
loop_
_entity.id
_entity.type
_entity.pdbx_description
1 polymer ?
#
loop_
_entity_poly.entity_id
_entity_poly.type
_entity_poly.pdbx_seq_one_letter_code
_entity_poly.pdbx_strand_id
1 'polypeptide(L)' 'MIERGISMAEIEKAIKSGNKYIQKPNKIIAEHGYFAVVYKKVGNVHYVITVKPRW' A
#
# COMPACT_ATOMS: atom_id res chain seq x y z
N MET A 1 13.43 1.91 -0.53
CA MET A 1 13.50 3.10 0.32
C MET A 1 12.13 3.25 0.97
N ILE A 2 11.98 2.79 2.22
CA ILE A 2 10.73 2.91 2.96
C ILE A 2 10.82 4.22 3.73
N GLU A 3 10.22 5.29 3.19
CA GLU A 3 10.17 6.58 3.88
C GLU A 3 9.42 6.41 5.21
N ARG A 4 10.08 6.79 6.32
CA ARG A 4 9.57 6.89 7.71
C ARG A 4 9.48 5.62 8.57
N GLY A 5 10.24 4.56 8.27
CA GLY A 5 10.35 3.43 9.23
C GLY A 5 9.11 2.53 9.31
N ILE A 6 8.26 2.58 8.28
CA ILE A 6 7.12 1.68 8.13
C ILE A 6 7.67 0.27 7.85
N SER A 7 7.33 -0.70 8.68
CA SER A 7 7.82 -2.07 8.52
C SER A 7 7.12 -2.79 7.35
N MET A 8 7.78 -3.82 6.81
CA MET A 8 7.15 -4.70 5.80
C MET A 8 5.87 -5.36 6.34
N ALA A 9 5.83 -5.67 7.63
CA ALA A 9 4.66 -6.22 8.30
C ALA A 9 3.48 -5.22 8.31
N GLU A 10 3.74 -3.93 8.53
CA GLU A 10 2.71 -2.88 8.44
C GLU A 10 2.20 -2.70 7.02
N ILE A 11 3.09 -2.78 6.01
CA ILE A 11 2.69 -2.73 4.60
C ILE A 11 1.78 -3.92 4.26
N GLU A 12 2.15 -5.12 4.68
CA GLU A 12 1.34 -6.31 4.45
C GLU A 12 -0.01 -6.23 5.15
N LYS A 13 -0.03 -5.71 6.38
CA LYS A 13 -1.26 -5.43 7.13
C LYS A 13 -2.13 -4.41 6.39
N ALA A 14 -1.56 -3.32 5.88
CA ALA A 14 -2.28 -2.34 5.08
C ALA A 14 -2.90 -2.96 3.82
N ILE A 15 -2.16 -3.81 3.10
CA ILE A 15 -2.66 -4.52 1.91
C ILE A 15 -3.79 -5.49 2.27
N LYS A 16 -3.72 -6.16 3.43
CA LYS A 16 -4.74 -7.11 3.89
C LYS A 16 -6.00 -6.42 4.41
N SER A 17 -5.87 -5.53 5.38
CA SER A 17 -6.98 -4.97 6.17
C SER A 17 -7.21 -3.46 5.98
N GLY A 18 -6.37 -2.76 5.21
CA GLY A 18 -6.55 -1.33 4.94
C GLY A 18 -7.75 -1.05 4.04
N ASN A 19 -8.20 0.21 4.04
CA ASN A 19 -9.22 0.68 3.11
C ASN A 19 -8.63 0.78 1.71
N LYS A 20 -9.27 0.13 0.73
CA LYS A 20 -8.71 -0.04 -0.61
C LYS A 20 -9.48 0.81 -1.62
N TYR A 21 -8.72 1.56 -2.41
CA TYR A 21 -9.24 2.37 -3.50
C TYR A 21 -8.55 1.96 -4.80
N ILE A 22 -9.32 1.85 -5.87
CA ILE A 22 -8.78 1.55 -7.20
C ILE A 22 -8.37 2.87 -7.84
N GLN A 23 -7.07 3.02 -8.11
CA GLN A 23 -6.52 4.10 -8.91
C GLN A 23 -6.31 3.58 -10.34
N LYS A 24 -7.14 4.07 -11.27
CA LYS A 24 -7.03 3.72 -12.70
C LYS A 24 -5.62 4.09 -13.23
N PRO A 25 -5.02 3.30 -14.12
CA PRO A 25 -5.61 2.14 -14.81
C PRO A 25 -5.57 0.81 -14.03
N ASN A 26 -4.56 0.53 -13.20
CA ASN A 26 -4.37 -0.79 -12.54
C ASN A 26 -3.61 -0.70 -11.20
N LYS A 27 -3.79 0.38 -10.45
CA LYS A 27 -3.16 0.56 -9.13
C LYS A 27 -4.22 0.46 -8.05
N ILE A 28 -3.80 0.00 -6.89
CA ILE A 28 -4.61 -0.06 -5.68
C ILE A 28 -3.91 0.75 -4.62
N ILE A 29 -4.65 1.64 -3.98
CA ILE A 29 -4.19 2.40 -2.82
C ILE A 29 -4.82 1.73 -1.61
N ALA A 30 -4.00 1.19 -0.70
CA ALA A 30 -4.42 0.70 0.60
C ALA A 30 -4.04 1.71 1.67
N GLU A 31 -5.03 2.33 2.29
CA GLU A 31 -4.83 3.27 3.39
C GLU A 31 -4.88 2.54 4.72
N HIS A 32 -3.90 2.80 5.58
CA HIS A 32 -3.82 2.21 6.92
C HIS A 32 -3.21 3.20 7.92
N GLY A 33 -4.03 3.67 8.85
CA GLY A 33 -3.61 4.63 9.87
C GLY A 33 -3.02 5.90 9.24
N TYR A 34 -1.75 6.16 9.55
CA TYR A 34 -1.01 7.36 9.14
C TYR A 34 -0.31 7.23 7.78
N PHE A 35 -0.57 6.19 6.99
CA PHE A 35 0.04 6.02 5.67
C PHE A 35 -0.88 5.32 4.65
N ALA A 36 -0.47 5.38 3.39
CA ALA A 36 -1.10 4.75 2.26
C ALA A 36 -0.06 4.00 1.43
N VAL A 37 -0.38 2.78 1.03
CA VAL A 37 0.44 1.92 0.19
C VAL A 37 -0.18 1.89 -1.20
N VAL A 38 0.57 2.35 -2.21
CA VAL A 38 0.19 2.18 -3.60
C VAL A 38 0.86 0.93 -4.13
N TYR A 39 0.07 -0.04 -4.55
CA TYR A 39 0.55 -1.31 -5.09
C TYR A 39 -0.25 -1.71 -6.33
N LYS A 40 0.31 -2.63 -7.12
CA LYS A 40 -0.42 -3.32 -8.19
C LYS A 40 -0.47 -4.82 -7.86
N LYS A 41 -1.59 -5.46 -8.18
CA LYS A 41 -1.71 -6.92 -8.08
C LYS A 41 -1.50 -7.52 -9.46
N VAL A 42 -0.53 -8.44 -9.58
CA VAL A 42 -0.28 -9.20 -10.81
C VAL A 42 -0.28 -10.68 -10.43
N GLY A 43 -1.34 -11.39 -10.82
CA GLY A 43 -1.58 -12.75 -10.33
C GLY A 43 -1.73 -12.78 -8.81
N ASN A 44 -0.91 -13.59 -8.13
CA ASN A 44 -0.91 -13.71 -6.67
C ASN A 44 0.14 -12.82 -5.97
N VAL A 45 0.87 -12.01 -6.73
CA VAL A 45 1.95 -11.15 -6.21
C VAL A 45 1.47 -9.71 -6.09
N HIS A 46 1.75 -9.11 -4.93
CA HIS A 46 1.50 -7.69 -4.66
C HIS A 46 2.79 -6.90 -4.86
N TYR A 47 2.84 -6.07 -5.91
CA TYR A 47 3.99 -5.20 -6.19
C TYR A 47 3.76 -3.83 -5.57
N VAL A 48 4.45 -3.54 -4.48
CA VAL A 48 4.42 -2.24 -3.82
C VAL A 48 5.20 -1.24 -4.69
N ILE A 49 4.53 -0.18 -5.12
CA ILE A 49 5.10 0.88 -5.97
C ILE A 49 5.63 2.00 -5.10
N THR A 50 4.82 2.46 -4.15
CA THR A 50 5.21 3.53 -3.22
C THR A 50 4.43 3.41 -1.92
N VAL A 51 5.02 3.90 -0.84
CA VAL A 51 4.37 4.05 0.47
C VAL A 51 4.46 5.52 0.81
N LYS A 52 3.31 6.16 0.99
CA LYS A 52 3.23 7.58 1.36
C LYS A 52 2.59 7.74 2.73
N PRO A 53 3.21 8.50 3.64
CA PRO A 53 2.52 8.96 4.83
C PRO A 53 1.30 9.81 4.45
N ARG A 54 0.20 9.67 5.19
CA ARG A 54 -0.92 10.60 5.18
C ARG A 54 -0.55 11.78 6.08
N TRP A 55 -0.76 12.98 5.58
CA TRP A 55 -0.74 14.23 6.35
C TRP A 55 -2.16 14.74 6.46
#